data_AF-A0AAX1C283-F1
#
_entry.id   AF-A0AAX1C283-F1
#
_cell.length_a   1.000
_cell.length_b   1.000
_cell.length_c   1.000
_cell.angle_alpha   90.00
_cell.angle_beta   90.00
_cell.angle_gamma   90.00
#
_symmetry.space_group_name_H-M   'P 1'
#
loop_
_entity.id
_entity.type
_entity.pdbx_description
1 polymer ?
#
loop_
_entity_poly.entity_id
_entity_poly.type
_entity_poly.pdbx_seq_one_letter_code
_entity_poly.pdbx_strand_id
1 'polypeptide(L)' 'YEREVSAPDFGLVRRFATVLDVPEAYFYAVDDDLATLILQYHRFRKANPHSTLLITPQ' A
#
# COMPACT_ATOMS: atom_id res chain seq x y z
N TYR A 1 -5.18 10.12 26.91
CA TYR A 1 -5.37 9.73 25.50
C TYR A 1 -4.19 10.32 24.73
N GLU A 2 -3.00 9.79 24.97
CA GLU A 2 -1.75 10.22 24.32
C GLU A 2 -1.01 8.96 23.91
N ARG A 3 -1.52 8.33 22.85
CA ARG A 3 -0.67 7.46 22.05
C ARG A 3 -0.29 8.32 20.86
N GLU A 4 0.66 9.22 21.11
CA GLU A 4 1.62 9.57 20.08
C GLU A 4 2.34 8.27 19.74
N VAL A 5 1.71 7.46 18.89
CA VAL A 5 2.38 6.37 18.21
C VAL A 5 3.51 7.09 17.50
N SER A 6 4.72 6.96 18.04
CA SER A 6 5.94 7.33 17.34
C SER A 6 5.82 6.63 16.00
N ALA A 7 5.38 7.38 14.98
CA ALA A 7 5.14 6.81 13.69
C ALA A 7 6.48 6.19 13.29
N PRO A 8 6.51 4.89 12.96
CA PRO A 8 7.76 4.25 12.61
C PRO A 8 8.41 5.10 11.53
N ASP A 9 9.69 5.39 11.72
CA ASP A 9 10.46 6.24 10.82
C ASP A 9 10.19 5.83 9.37
N PHE A 10 9.92 6.78 8.48
CA PHE A 10 9.45 6.48 7.12
C PHE A 10 10.41 5.52 6.40
N GLY A 11 11.70 5.59 6.74
CA GLY A 11 12.73 4.65 6.27
C GLY A 11 12.53 3.20 6.72
N LEU A 12 12.00 2.97 7.93
CA LEU A 12 11.69 1.64 8.47
C LEU A 12 10.50 1.03 7.74
N VAL A 13 9.41 1.79 7.55
CA VAL A 13 8.22 1.36 6.79
C VAL A 13 8.59 1.02 5.36
N ARG A 14 9.45 1.82 4.71
CA ARG A 14 9.94 1.54 3.36
C ARG A 14 10.77 0.26 3.26
N ARG A 15 11.60 -0.03 4.27
CA ARG A 15 12.34 -1.30 4.35
C ARG A 15 11.39 -2.49 4.48
N PHE A 16 10.39 -2.38 5.36
CA PHE A 16 9.37 -3.42 5.49
C PHE A 16 8.58 -3.62 4.21
N ALA A 17 8.13 -2.54 3.58
CA ALA A 17 7.43 -2.55 2.30
C ALA A 17 8.24 -3.30 1.22
N THR A 18 9.56 -3.05 1.16
CA THR A 18 10.46 -3.73 0.23
C THR A 18 10.58 -5.23 0.52
N VAL A 19 10.71 -5.63 1.80
CA VAL A 19 10.84 -7.04 2.20
C VAL A 19 9.54 -7.82 1.97
N LEU A 20 8.39 -7.19 2.23
CA LEU A 20 7.07 -7.78 2.06
C LEU A 20 6.57 -7.74 0.61
N ASP A 21 7.30 -7.09 -0.31
CA ASP A 21 6.86 -6.86 -1.71
C ASP A 21 5.48 -6.19 -1.78
N VAL A 22 5.27 -5.21 -0.89
CA VAL A 22 4.05 -4.41 -0.81
C VAL A 22 4.40 -2.92 -0.93
N PRO A 23 3.50 -2.09 -1.48
CA PRO A 23 3.74 -0.64 -1.55
C PRO A 23 3.67 -0.01 -0.15
N GLU A 24 4.54 0.97 0.12
CA GLU A 24 4.57 1.68 1.41
C GLU A 24 3.23 2.33 1.78
N ALA A 25 2.46 2.77 0.79
CA ALA A 25 1.11 3.31 0.95
C ALA A 25 0.14 2.35 1.66
N TYR A 26 0.36 1.03 1.56
CA TYR A 26 -0.45 0.02 2.24
C TYR A 26 -0.42 0.20 3.77
N PHE A 27 0.72 0.56 4.35
CA PHE A 27 0.85 0.74 5.80
C PHE A 27 0.14 1.99 6.34
N TYR A 28 -0.25 2.91 5.45
CA TYR A 28 -0.96 4.13 5.80
C TYR A 28 -2.45 4.07 5.44
N ALA A 29 -2.90 3.00 4.78
CA ALA A 29 -4.31 2.80 4.47
C ALA A 29 -5.04 2.30 5.74
N VAL A 30 -5.90 3.15 6.29
CA VAL A 30 -6.76 2.80 7.45
C VAL A 30 -7.98 1.99 7.01
N ASP A 31 -8.41 2.20 5.77
CA ASP A 31 -9.57 1.55 5.17
C ASP A 31 -9.16 0.24 4.48
N ASP A 32 -9.85 -0.85 4.80
CA ASP A 32 -9.55 -2.19 4.30
C ASP A 32 -9.76 -2.32 2.78
N ASP A 33 -10.76 -1.62 2.23
CA ASP A 33 -11.04 -1.63 0.78
C ASP A 33 -9.92 -0.89 0.04
N LEU A 34 -9.49 0.26 0.56
CA LEU A 34 -8.34 1.01 0.03
C LEU A 34 -7.04 0.19 0.12
N ALA A 35 -6.79 -0.45 1.26
CA ALA A 35 -5.61 -1.29 1.46
C ALA A 35 -5.59 -2.45 0.45
N THR A 36 -6.76 -3.07 0.22
CA THR A 36 -6.95 -4.13 -0.77
C THR A 36 -6.69 -3.62 -2.19
N LEU A 37 -7.23 -2.45 -2.55
CA LEU A 37 -7.03 -1.83 -3.87
C LEU A 37 -5.54 -1.55 -4.15
N ILE A 38 -4.82 -1.03 -3.15
CA ILE A 38 -3.39 -0.75 -3.23
C ILE A 38 -2.60 -2.04 -3.52
N LEU A 39 -2.93 -3.14 -2.83
CA LEU A 39 -2.30 -4.45 -3.07
C LEU A 39 -2.64 -5.00 -4.47
N GLN A 40 -3.91 -4.92 -4.87
CA GLN A 40 -4.35 -5.37 -6.19
C GLN A 40 -3.63 -4.62 -7.29
N TYR A 41 -3.52 -3.30 -7.18
CA TYR A 41 -2.77 -2.47 -8.10
C TYR A 41 -1.29 -2.87 -8.17
N HIS A 42 -0.65 -3.08 -7.02
CA HIS A 42 0.76 -3.49 -6.97
C HIS A 42 0.99 -4.81 -7.71
N ARG A 43 0.15 -5.82 -7.44
CA ARG A 43 0.21 -7.14 -8.10
C ARG A 43 -0.08 -7.04 -9.59
N PHE A 44 -1.09 -6.26 -9.98
CA PHE A 44 -1.48 -6.07 -11.37
C PHE A 44 -0.36 -5.41 -12.17
N ARG A 45 0.28 -4.37 -11.64
CA ARG A 45 1.40 -3.69 -12.29
C ARG A 45 2.62 -4.60 -12.42
N LYS A 46 2.86 -5.47 -11.44
CA LYS A 46 3.94 -6.47 -11.49
C LYS A 46 3.69 -7.53 -12.57
N ALA A 47 2.45 -7.96 -12.74
CA ALA A 47 2.05 -8.91 -13.78
C ALA A 47 1.96 -8.28 -15.18
N ASN A 48 1.53 -7.01 -15.27
CA ASN A 48 1.26 -6.31 -16.52
C ASN A 48 1.83 -4.87 -16.47
N PRO A 49 3.13 -4.68 -16.76
CA PRO A 49 3.79 -3.38 -16.60
C PRO A 49 3.25 -2.25 -17.50
N HIS A 50 2.56 -2.60 -18.58
CA HIS A 50 1.96 -1.64 -19.53
C HIS A 50 0.42 -1.56 -19.45
N SER A 51 -0.19 -2.23 -18.48
CA SER A 51 -1.64 -2.23 -18.34
C SER A 51 -2.10 -1.19 -17.32
N THR A 52 -3.15 -0.45 -17.65
CA THR A 52 -3.76 0.55 -16.78
C THR A 52 -4.97 -0.07 -16.09
N LEU A 53 -5.02 0.06 -14.76
CA LEU A 53 -6.19 -0.32 -13.96
C LEU A 53 -7.21 0.82 -14.03
N LEU A 54 -8.41 0.52 -14.54
CA LEU A 54 -9.55 1.44 -14.53
C LEU A 54 -10.50 1.02 -13.41
N ILE A 55 -10.71 1.91 -12.44
CA ILE A 55 -11.69 1.71 -11.37
C ILE A 55 -13.00 2.33 -11.86
N THR A 56 -13.95 1.49 -12.25
CA THR A 56 -15.31 1.93 -12.56
C THR A 56 -16.14 1.98 -11.28
N PRO A 57 -16.72 3.14 -10.92
CA PRO A 57 -17.74 3.18 -9.88
C PRO A 57 -18.99 2.44 -10.38
N GLN A 58 -19.56 1.57 -9.53
CA GLN A 58 -20.88 0.97 -9.75
C GLN A 58 -22.01 1.94 -9.40
#